data_AF-A0A662V8V1-F1
#
_entry.id   AF-A0A662V8V1-F1
#
_cell.length_a   1.000
_cell.length_b   1.000
_cell.length_c   1.000
_cell.angle_alpha   90.00
_cell.angle_beta   90.00
_cell.angle_gamma   90.00
#
_symmetry.space_group_name_H-M   'P 1'
#
loop_
_entity.id
_entity.type
_entity.pdbx_description
1 polymer ?
#
loop_
_entity_poly.entity_id
_entity_poly.type
_entity_poly.pdbx_seq_one_letter_code
_entity_poly.pdbx_strand_id
1 'polypeptide(L)'
;MVIVSPTLIYKHVSENPLLSHAFELLEKDEEVQELIRMSNVMAVTRLMYNDHGLVHARIVSGTSLELFEMLVKHGVEPTTIRDGTAHSLDEARLVVLLAAYLHDIGNAVHRTLHEYVGALLAKDILDRLLPRVLPNHPRKRIVALRQEVMHAIFATEYNAQCLTIEAGVVKVSDGLDMSEGRARVPYRMGKRDMHAVSALSIRRVELGRGSERPIRITVYMDELAGLFQLEEVLSPKIRTSGLENYIEIYVETPRERRRYMPK
;
A
#
# COMPACT_ATOMS: atom_id res chain seq x y z
N MET A 1 -3.42 -3.98 18.67
CA MET A 1 -4.09 -3.61 17.41
C MET A 1 -3.56 -2.24 17.02
N VAL A 2 -3.43 -1.97 15.73
CA VAL A 2 -2.85 -0.75 15.16
C VAL A 2 -3.84 -0.17 14.17
N ILE A 3 -4.09 1.13 14.22
CA ILE A 3 -5.01 1.81 13.30
C ILE A 3 -4.26 2.15 12.02
N VAL A 4 -4.88 1.87 10.87
CA VAL A 4 -4.41 2.34 9.55
C VAL A 4 -4.49 3.87 9.51
N SER A 5 -3.35 4.54 9.37
CA SER A 5 -3.29 6.01 9.46
C SER A 5 -2.05 6.56 8.74
N PRO A 6 -2.04 7.86 8.38
CA PRO A 6 -0.87 8.48 7.75
C PRO A 6 0.31 8.64 8.70
N THR A 7 0.10 8.47 10.01
CA THR A 7 1.18 8.56 11.00
C THR A 7 1.84 7.22 11.30
N LEU A 8 1.25 6.10 10.85
CA LEU A 8 1.79 4.76 11.07
C LEU A 8 3.19 4.60 10.49
N ILE A 9 3.49 5.26 9.36
CA ILE A 9 4.83 5.22 8.76
C ILE A 9 5.92 5.66 9.73
N TYR A 10 5.66 6.67 10.57
CA TYR A 10 6.65 7.23 11.50
C TYR A 10 7.12 6.21 12.53
N LYS A 11 6.25 5.30 12.98
CA LYS A 11 6.62 4.17 13.86
C LYS A 11 7.76 3.36 13.24
N HIS A 12 7.61 2.96 11.97
CA HIS A 12 8.56 2.07 11.31
C HIS A 12 9.86 2.79 10.90
N VAL A 13 9.76 4.02 10.40
CA VAL A 13 10.96 4.76 9.96
C VAL A 13 11.77 5.26 11.14
N SER A 14 11.16 5.59 12.29
CA SER A 14 11.92 6.04 13.47
C SER A 14 12.77 4.94 14.12
N GLU A 15 12.36 3.68 13.94
CA GLU A 15 13.04 2.52 14.51
C GLU A 15 14.17 1.98 13.59
N ASN A 16 14.25 2.46 12.35
CA ASN A 16 15.17 1.93 11.34
C ASN A 16 15.88 3.07 10.58
N PRO A 17 17.20 3.31 10.81
CA PRO A 17 17.95 4.38 10.16
C PRO A 17 17.95 4.31 8.62
N LEU A 18 17.96 3.10 8.05
CA LEU A 18 17.92 2.90 6.60
C LEU A 18 16.60 3.40 6.01
N LEU A 19 15.47 3.00 6.63
CA LEU A 19 14.14 3.42 6.21
C LEU A 19 13.90 4.90 6.46
N SER A 20 14.39 5.43 7.59
CA SER A 20 14.35 6.87 7.89
C SER A 20 15.02 7.68 6.78
N HIS A 21 16.22 7.29 6.38
CA HIS A 21 16.95 7.98 5.32
C HIS A 21 16.24 7.87 3.97
N ALA A 22 15.78 6.67 3.58
CA ALA A 22 15.05 6.47 2.33
C ALA A 22 13.75 7.29 2.27
N PHE A 23 12.99 7.31 3.37
CA PHE A 23 11.76 8.09 3.49
C PHE A 23 12.03 9.59 3.42
N GLU A 24 13.07 10.09 4.09
CA GLU A 24 13.47 11.50 4.00
C GLU A 24 13.84 11.89 2.56
N LEU A 25 14.55 11.02 1.84
CA LEU A 25 14.88 11.26 0.44
C LEU A 25 13.63 11.36 -0.43
N LEU A 26 12.65 10.47 -0.28
CA LEU A 26 11.39 10.52 -1.01
C LEU A 26 10.59 11.79 -0.71
N GLU A 27 10.48 12.16 0.56
CA GLU A 27 9.71 13.31 1.04
C GLU A 27 10.30 14.65 0.57
N LYS A 28 11.63 14.72 0.40
CA LYS A 28 12.34 15.92 -0.05
C LYS A 28 12.59 15.97 -1.55
N ASP A 29 12.21 14.92 -2.28
CA ASP A 29 12.48 14.84 -3.71
C ASP A 29 11.43 15.59 -4.54
N GLU A 30 11.83 16.67 -5.19
CA GLU A 30 10.92 17.56 -5.92
C GLU A 30 10.14 16.83 -7.02
N GLU A 31 10.79 15.93 -7.76
CA GLU A 31 10.15 15.15 -8.83
C GLU A 31 9.10 14.18 -8.26
N VAL A 32 9.45 13.43 -7.20
CA VAL A 32 8.52 12.52 -6.53
C VAL A 32 7.29 13.28 -6.00
N GLN A 33 7.52 14.40 -5.29
CA GLN A 33 6.43 15.19 -4.72
C GLN A 33 5.53 15.78 -5.81
N GLU A 34 6.09 16.24 -6.93
CA GLU A 34 5.33 16.78 -8.04
C GLU A 34 4.54 15.69 -8.79
N LEU A 35 5.11 14.49 -8.97
CA LEU A 35 4.39 13.35 -9.55
C LEU A 35 3.18 12.97 -8.67
N ILE A 36 3.36 12.87 -7.35
CA ILE A 36 2.24 12.59 -6.43
C ILE A 36 1.17 13.68 -6.49
N ARG A 37 1.57 14.96 -6.56
CA ARG A 37 0.64 16.08 -6.74
C ARG A 37 -0.14 15.94 -8.05
N MET A 38 0.54 15.58 -9.14
CA MET A 38 -0.06 15.39 -10.45
C MET A 38 -0.97 14.16 -10.52
N SER A 39 -0.67 13.09 -9.78
CA SER A 39 -1.58 11.95 -9.59
C SER A 39 -2.94 12.40 -9.05
N ASN A 40 -2.95 13.32 -8.08
CA ASN A 40 -4.19 13.91 -7.58
C ASN A 40 -4.91 14.79 -8.61
N VAL A 41 -4.18 15.57 -9.41
CA VAL A 41 -4.79 16.35 -10.49
C VAL A 41 -5.50 15.42 -11.48
N MET A 42 -4.89 14.30 -11.82
CA MET A 42 -5.45 13.33 -12.76
C MET A 42 -6.63 12.56 -12.17
N ALA A 43 -6.47 11.96 -11.00
CA ALA A 43 -7.50 11.09 -10.41
C ALA A 43 -8.62 11.89 -9.73
N VAL A 44 -8.30 12.90 -8.92
CA VAL A 44 -9.29 13.65 -8.13
C VAL A 44 -9.90 14.76 -8.96
N THR A 45 -9.08 15.68 -9.48
CA THR A 45 -9.62 16.89 -10.13
C THR A 45 -10.31 16.57 -11.46
N ARG A 46 -9.76 15.68 -12.28
CA ARG A 46 -10.32 15.36 -13.61
C ARG A 46 -11.36 14.25 -13.59
N LEU A 47 -11.22 13.24 -12.71
CA LEU A 47 -12.09 12.06 -12.71
C LEU A 47 -12.98 11.93 -11.46
N MET A 48 -12.82 12.82 -10.47
CA MET A 48 -13.53 12.75 -9.18
C MET A 48 -13.33 11.41 -8.47
N TYR A 49 -12.14 10.82 -8.56
CA TYR A 49 -11.77 9.64 -7.78
C TYR A 49 -11.29 10.04 -6.38
N ASN A 50 -11.14 9.05 -5.49
CA ASN A 50 -10.58 9.28 -4.15
C ASN A 50 -9.16 9.86 -4.26
N ASP A 51 -8.69 10.48 -3.18
CA ASP A 51 -7.33 11.03 -3.12
C ASP A 51 -6.30 9.94 -3.50
N HIS A 52 -5.23 10.33 -4.18
CA HIS A 52 -4.07 9.52 -4.56
C HIS A 52 -2.81 10.37 -4.31
N GLY A 53 -2.86 11.19 -3.25
CA GLY A 53 -1.84 12.18 -2.92
C GLY A 53 -0.88 11.72 -1.83
N LEU A 54 -0.15 12.68 -1.25
CA LEU A 54 0.88 12.40 -0.25
C LEU A 54 0.35 11.67 0.99
N VAL A 55 -0.88 11.98 1.42
CA VAL A 55 -1.51 11.33 2.56
C VAL A 55 -1.72 9.84 2.27
N HIS A 56 -2.20 9.50 1.07
CA HIS A 56 -2.36 8.12 0.62
C HIS A 56 -1.02 7.37 0.60
N ALA A 57 0.00 7.94 -0.06
CA ALA A 57 1.33 7.34 -0.13
C ALA A 57 1.89 6.98 1.26
N ARG A 58 1.70 7.86 2.25
CA ARG A 58 2.11 7.63 3.64
C ARG A 58 1.29 6.54 4.35
N ILE A 59 -0.03 6.50 4.15
CA ILE A 59 -0.89 5.45 4.72
C ILE A 59 -0.49 4.09 4.18
N VAL A 60 -0.36 3.96 2.85
CA VAL A 60 0.01 2.69 2.20
C VAL A 60 1.41 2.27 2.65
N SER A 61 2.37 3.19 2.74
CA SER A 61 3.73 2.90 3.21
C SER A 61 3.75 2.37 4.65
N GLY A 62 3.08 3.05 5.58
CA GLY A 62 3.02 2.63 6.97
C GLY A 62 2.30 1.29 7.15
N THR A 63 1.18 1.11 6.45
CA THR A 63 0.38 -0.12 6.50
C THR A 63 1.14 -1.31 5.92
N SER A 64 1.87 -1.10 4.81
CA SER A 64 2.66 -2.16 4.17
C SER A 64 3.78 -2.66 5.08
N LEU A 65 4.47 -1.74 5.77
CA LEU A 65 5.50 -2.09 6.74
C LEU A 65 4.91 -2.81 7.96
N GLU A 66 3.74 -2.39 8.47
CA GLU A 66 3.09 -3.08 9.59
C GLU A 66 2.67 -4.51 9.20
N LEU A 67 2.05 -4.70 8.03
CA LEU A 67 1.68 -6.02 7.53
C LEU A 67 2.91 -6.90 7.31
N PHE A 68 3.97 -6.36 6.72
CA PHE A 68 5.23 -7.06 6.54
C PHE A 68 5.83 -7.51 7.88
N GLU A 69 5.88 -6.63 8.87
CA GLU A 69 6.35 -6.96 10.22
C GLU A 69 5.51 -8.06 10.88
N MET A 70 4.20 -8.02 10.73
CA MET A 70 3.30 -9.04 11.28
C MET A 70 3.55 -10.42 10.67
N LEU A 71 3.78 -10.49 9.35
CA LEU A 71 4.11 -11.73 8.65
C LEU A 71 5.47 -12.28 9.09
N VAL A 72 6.50 -11.43 9.12
CA VAL A 72 7.86 -11.84 9.54
C VAL A 72 7.86 -12.33 10.99
N LYS A 73 7.15 -11.64 11.91
CA LYS A 73 6.99 -12.09 13.30
C LYS A 73 6.24 -13.42 13.44
N HIS A 74 5.47 -13.81 12.43
CA HIS A 74 4.79 -15.10 12.36
C HIS A 74 5.61 -16.17 11.62
N GLY A 75 6.87 -15.89 11.28
CA GLY A 75 7.77 -16.84 10.63
C GLY A 75 7.58 -16.94 9.11
N VAL A 76 6.86 -16.02 8.48
CA VAL A 76 6.79 -15.94 7.02
C VAL A 76 8.11 -15.38 6.50
N GLU A 77 8.81 -16.16 5.67
CA GLU A 77 10.06 -15.74 5.06
C GLU A 77 9.80 -14.75 3.90
N PRO A 78 10.43 -13.56 3.90
CA PRO A 78 10.35 -12.63 2.79
C PRO A 78 10.86 -13.26 1.49
N THR A 79 10.13 -13.07 0.40
CA THR A 79 10.46 -13.72 -0.87
C THR A 79 11.77 -13.20 -1.44
N THR A 80 12.03 -11.90 -1.29
CA THR A 80 13.28 -11.29 -1.77
C THR A 80 14.51 -11.85 -1.07
N ILE A 81 14.39 -12.23 0.21
CA ILE A 81 15.49 -12.87 0.97
C ILE A 81 15.67 -14.31 0.52
N ARG A 82 14.57 -15.08 0.45
CA ARG A 82 14.58 -16.47 -0.03
C ARG A 82 15.26 -16.60 -1.40
N ASP A 83 14.96 -15.68 -2.30
CA ASP A 83 15.46 -15.70 -3.69
C ASP A 83 16.81 -14.96 -3.85
N GLY A 84 17.35 -14.38 -2.77
CA GLY A 84 18.67 -13.73 -2.73
C GLY A 84 18.73 -12.34 -3.38
N THR A 85 17.60 -11.77 -3.81
CA THR A 85 17.51 -10.41 -4.37
C THR A 85 17.62 -9.33 -3.29
N ALA A 86 17.21 -9.66 -2.05
CA ALA A 86 17.54 -8.98 -0.81
C ALA A 86 18.43 -9.87 0.09
N HIS A 87 19.29 -9.28 0.90
CA HIS A 87 20.25 -9.98 1.78
C HIS A 87 19.99 -9.72 3.27
N SER A 88 19.02 -8.86 3.59
CA SER A 88 18.63 -8.55 4.96
C SER A 88 17.16 -8.19 5.01
N LEU A 89 16.58 -8.28 6.21
CA LEU A 89 15.23 -7.79 6.46
C LEU A 89 15.10 -6.29 6.19
N ASP A 90 16.18 -5.52 6.36
CA ASP A 90 16.16 -4.08 6.09
C ASP A 90 16.11 -3.79 4.58
N GLU A 91 16.80 -4.59 3.75
CA GLU A 91 16.65 -4.51 2.29
C GLU A 91 15.21 -4.88 1.85
N ALA A 92 14.61 -5.92 2.44
CA ALA A 92 13.23 -6.31 2.13
C ALA A 92 12.21 -5.23 2.56
N ARG A 93 12.37 -4.63 3.75
CA ARG A 93 11.57 -3.48 4.20
C ARG A 93 11.76 -2.27 3.29
N LEU A 94 12.97 -2.04 2.79
CA LEU A 94 13.24 -0.95 1.86
C LEU A 94 12.48 -1.15 0.55
N VAL A 95 12.41 -2.38 0.02
CA VAL A 95 11.57 -2.70 -1.15
C VAL A 95 10.11 -2.34 -0.87
N VAL A 96 9.56 -2.79 0.26
CA VAL A 96 8.17 -2.51 0.66
C VAL A 96 7.91 -1.01 0.77
N LEU A 97 8.79 -0.26 1.43
CA LEU A 97 8.67 1.18 1.60
C LEU A 97 8.67 1.92 0.26
N LEU A 98 9.69 1.68 -0.57
CA LEU A 98 9.86 2.39 -1.84
C LEU A 98 8.70 2.07 -2.79
N ALA A 99 8.27 0.81 -2.85
CA ALA A 99 7.15 0.41 -3.70
C ALA A 99 5.84 1.05 -3.24
N ALA A 100 5.52 0.95 -1.94
CA ALA A 100 4.30 1.54 -1.39
C ALA A 100 4.22 3.05 -1.59
N TYR A 101 5.33 3.76 -1.40
CA TYR A 101 5.34 5.23 -1.54
C TYR A 101 5.18 5.66 -3.00
N LEU A 102 5.74 4.90 -3.95
CA LEU A 102 5.77 5.24 -5.37
C LEU A 102 4.66 4.57 -6.20
N HIS A 103 3.85 3.67 -5.63
CA HIS A 103 2.98 2.80 -6.42
C HIS A 103 2.01 3.54 -7.35
N ASP A 104 1.62 4.75 -6.96
CA ASP A 104 0.58 5.54 -7.63
C ASP A 104 1.11 6.67 -8.54
N ILE A 105 2.43 6.82 -8.70
CA ILE A 105 3.02 7.92 -9.49
C ILE A 105 2.65 7.85 -10.97
N GLY A 106 2.25 6.69 -11.50
CA GLY A 106 1.79 6.58 -12.87
C GLY A 106 0.49 7.34 -13.14
N ASN A 107 -0.31 7.61 -12.11
CA ASN A 107 -1.50 8.46 -12.25
C ASN A 107 -1.11 9.88 -12.69
N ALA A 108 0.13 10.34 -12.45
CA ALA A 108 0.62 11.63 -12.94
C ALA A 108 0.56 11.76 -14.47
N VAL A 109 0.58 10.62 -15.18
CA VAL A 109 0.45 10.55 -16.64
C VAL A 109 -0.99 10.24 -17.02
N HIS A 110 -1.55 9.13 -16.52
CA HIS A 110 -2.91 8.70 -16.83
C HIS A 110 -3.42 7.66 -15.81
N ARG A 111 -4.75 7.53 -15.65
CA ARG A 111 -5.36 6.53 -14.76
C ARG A 111 -5.28 5.10 -15.28
N THR A 112 -5.53 4.92 -16.58
CA THR A 112 -5.43 3.62 -17.25
C THR A 112 -3.99 3.13 -17.26
N LEU A 113 -3.77 1.90 -16.79
CA LEU A 113 -2.44 1.27 -16.68
C LEU A 113 -1.45 2.06 -15.81
N HIS A 114 -1.95 2.83 -14.84
CA HIS A 114 -1.10 3.67 -13.99
C HIS A 114 -0.07 2.86 -13.20
N GLU A 115 -0.36 1.61 -12.85
CA GLU A 115 0.58 0.73 -12.16
C GLU A 115 1.74 0.34 -13.07
N TYR A 116 1.46 0.04 -14.35
CA TYR A 116 2.47 -0.26 -15.36
C TYR A 116 3.33 0.97 -15.69
N VAL A 117 2.68 2.11 -15.94
CA VAL A 117 3.37 3.38 -16.21
C VAL A 117 4.19 3.81 -14.99
N GLY A 118 3.62 3.68 -13.79
CA GLY A 118 4.26 4.01 -12.52
C GLY A 118 5.52 3.18 -12.27
N ALA A 119 5.47 1.87 -12.55
CA ALA A 119 6.65 1.01 -12.45
C ALA A 119 7.78 1.48 -13.38
N LEU A 120 7.46 1.92 -14.60
CA LEU A 120 8.47 2.44 -15.53
C LEU A 120 9.02 3.81 -15.09
N LEU A 121 8.16 4.74 -14.64
CA LEU A 121 8.59 6.04 -14.10
C LEU A 121 9.49 5.89 -12.87
N ALA A 122 9.19 4.91 -12.01
CA ALA A 122 9.96 4.67 -10.80
C ALA A 122 11.42 4.29 -11.09
N LYS A 123 11.73 3.72 -12.27
CA LYS A 123 13.09 3.25 -12.59
C LYS A 123 14.15 4.33 -12.40
N ASP A 124 13.94 5.53 -12.95
CA ASP A 124 14.96 6.58 -12.93
C ASP A 124 15.07 7.22 -11.54
N ILE A 125 13.94 7.34 -10.82
CA ILE A 125 13.88 7.74 -9.41
C ILE A 125 14.68 6.76 -8.54
N LEU A 126 14.49 5.47 -8.73
CA LEU A 126 15.19 4.43 -7.99
C LEU A 126 16.67 4.35 -8.35
N ASP A 127 17.03 4.58 -9.62
CA ASP A 127 18.43 4.60 -10.07
C ASP A 127 19.25 5.70 -9.40
N ARG A 128 18.63 6.84 -9.05
CA ARG A 128 19.28 7.93 -8.30
C ARG A 128 19.14 7.82 -6.77
N LEU A 129 18.05 7.23 -6.27
CA LEU A 129 17.78 7.14 -4.84
C LEU A 129 18.52 5.97 -4.17
N LEU A 130 18.45 4.76 -4.75
CA LEU A 130 19.02 3.56 -4.12
C LEU A 130 20.53 3.66 -3.86
N PRO A 131 21.38 4.22 -4.75
CA PRO A 131 22.80 4.41 -4.44
C PRO A 131 23.06 5.38 -3.29
N ARG A 132 22.14 6.32 -3.00
CA ARG A 132 22.27 7.23 -1.85
C ARG A 132 21.91 6.53 -0.55
N VAL A 133 20.90 5.66 -0.58
CA VAL A 133 20.46 4.86 0.57
C VAL A 133 21.44 3.72 0.89
N LEU A 134 22.02 3.12 -0.14
CA LEU A 134 22.89 1.94 -0.06
C LEU A 134 24.26 2.19 -0.72
N PRO A 135 25.05 3.19 -0.28
CA PRO A 135 26.24 3.67 -1.01
C PRO A 135 27.34 2.62 -1.19
N ASN A 136 27.42 1.65 -0.28
CA ASN A 136 28.44 0.60 -0.32
C ASN A 136 27.97 -0.69 -1.02
N HIS A 137 26.74 -0.73 -1.55
CA HIS A 137 26.21 -1.95 -2.17
C HIS A 137 26.64 -2.02 -3.65
N PRO A 138 26.98 -3.22 -4.17
CA PRO A 138 27.41 -3.37 -5.55
C PRO A 138 26.25 -3.05 -6.51
N ARG A 139 26.56 -2.53 -7.71
CA ARG A 139 25.53 -2.13 -8.69
C ARG A 139 24.53 -3.25 -9.01
N LYS A 140 24.97 -4.52 -9.07
CA LYS A 140 24.10 -5.68 -9.27
C LYS A 140 23.00 -5.80 -8.20
N ARG A 141 23.33 -5.47 -6.94
CA ARG A 141 22.38 -5.48 -5.82
C ARG A 141 21.36 -4.36 -5.96
N ILE A 142 21.83 -3.15 -6.29
CA ILE A 142 20.96 -2.01 -6.55
C ILE A 142 19.96 -2.31 -7.67
N VAL A 143 20.42 -2.95 -8.75
CA VAL A 143 19.55 -3.36 -9.86
C VAL A 143 18.52 -4.40 -9.41
N ALA A 144 18.90 -5.40 -8.60
CA ALA A 144 17.96 -6.40 -8.08
C ALA A 144 16.85 -5.73 -7.24
N LEU A 145 17.21 -4.94 -6.23
CA LEU A 145 16.24 -4.24 -5.37
C LEU A 145 15.34 -3.28 -6.19
N ARG A 146 15.89 -2.61 -7.20
CA ARG A 146 15.10 -1.79 -8.13
C ARG A 146 14.03 -2.60 -8.84
N GLN A 147 14.37 -3.79 -9.34
CA GLN A 147 13.38 -4.64 -10.02
C GLN A 147 12.31 -5.16 -9.06
N GLU A 148 12.68 -5.48 -7.81
CA GLU A 148 11.70 -5.86 -6.79
C GLU A 148 10.71 -4.73 -6.48
N VAL A 149 11.20 -3.50 -6.38
CA VAL A 149 10.33 -2.32 -6.19
C VAL A 149 9.42 -2.12 -7.39
N MET A 150 9.96 -2.15 -8.62
CA MET A 150 9.16 -1.99 -9.85
C MET A 150 8.11 -3.08 -10.00
N HIS A 151 8.46 -4.34 -9.68
CA HIS A 151 7.53 -5.46 -9.63
C HIS A 151 6.42 -5.20 -8.62
N ALA A 152 6.75 -4.82 -7.39
CA ALA A 152 5.76 -4.53 -6.36
C ALA A 152 4.82 -3.36 -6.73
N ILE A 153 5.33 -2.32 -7.40
CA ILE A 153 4.51 -1.22 -7.94
C ILE A 153 3.54 -1.74 -9.00
N PHE A 154 4.04 -2.41 -10.04
CA PHE A 154 3.16 -2.92 -11.10
C PHE A 154 2.14 -3.91 -10.54
N ALA A 155 2.58 -4.75 -9.61
CA ALA A 155 1.76 -5.77 -9.03
C ALA A 155 0.59 -5.21 -8.23
N THR A 156 0.50 -3.93 -7.85
CA THR A 156 -0.69 -3.38 -7.16
C THR A 156 -1.96 -3.41 -8.00
N GLU A 157 -1.83 -3.56 -9.32
CA GLU A 157 -2.93 -3.75 -10.27
C GLU A 157 -3.78 -4.96 -9.87
N TYR A 158 -5.09 -4.86 -10.08
CA TYR A 158 -6.06 -5.83 -9.56
C TYR A 158 -5.85 -7.25 -10.10
N ASN A 159 -5.54 -7.39 -11.39
CA ASN A 159 -5.45 -8.66 -12.09
C ASN A 159 -4.03 -9.24 -12.14
N ALA A 160 -3.01 -8.41 -11.96
CA ALA A 160 -1.62 -8.83 -11.86
C ALA A 160 -1.41 -9.71 -10.61
N GLN A 161 -0.84 -10.91 -10.76
CA GLN A 161 -0.50 -11.75 -9.62
C GLN A 161 0.78 -11.25 -8.94
N CYS A 162 0.74 -11.06 -7.62
CA CYS A 162 1.94 -10.78 -6.85
C CYS A 162 2.83 -12.02 -6.81
N LEU A 163 4.10 -11.86 -7.19
CA LEU A 163 5.10 -12.95 -7.18
C LEU A 163 5.97 -12.96 -5.91
N THR A 164 5.79 -11.98 -5.02
CA THR A 164 6.56 -11.81 -3.78
C THR A 164 5.64 -11.41 -2.63
N ILE A 165 6.01 -11.77 -1.40
CA ILE A 165 5.31 -11.34 -0.18
C ILE A 165 5.31 -9.80 -0.08
N GLU A 166 6.42 -9.18 -0.46
CA GLU A 166 6.64 -7.74 -0.50
C GLU A 166 5.63 -7.05 -1.42
N ALA A 167 5.43 -7.56 -2.64
CA ALA A 167 4.39 -7.06 -3.55
C ALA A 167 2.98 -7.28 -2.98
N GLY A 168 2.75 -8.44 -2.37
CA GLY A 168 1.46 -8.79 -1.76
C GLY A 168 1.07 -7.82 -0.64
N VAL A 169 1.99 -7.47 0.26
CA VAL A 169 1.71 -6.53 1.36
C VAL A 169 1.43 -5.13 0.85
N VAL A 170 2.13 -4.67 -0.19
CA VAL A 170 1.88 -3.36 -0.81
C VAL A 170 0.49 -3.33 -1.45
N LYS A 171 0.15 -4.36 -2.24
CA LYS A 171 -1.16 -4.50 -2.87
C LYS A 171 -2.30 -4.46 -1.86
N VAL A 172 -2.22 -5.28 -0.81
CA VAL A 172 -3.28 -5.34 0.21
C VAL A 172 -3.38 -4.02 0.96
N SER A 173 -2.24 -3.37 1.24
CA SER A 173 -2.21 -2.09 1.95
C SER A 173 -2.86 -0.96 1.18
N ASP A 174 -2.68 -0.90 -0.14
CA ASP A 174 -3.42 0.03 -1.00
C ASP A 174 -4.94 -0.18 -0.85
N GLY A 175 -5.38 -1.45 -0.89
CA GLY A 175 -6.78 -1.79 -0.68
C GLY A 175 -7.33 -1.45 0.73
N LEU A 176 -6.48 -1.27 1.74
CA LEU A 176 -6.89 -0.99 3.12
C LEU A 176 -7.12 0.50 3.41
N ASP A 177 -6.72 1.38 2.50
CA ASP A 177 -6.90 2.81 2.63
C ASP A 177 -8.31 3.27 2.19
N MET A 178 -9.32 2.72 2.90
CA MET A 178 -10.74 2.85 2.55
C MET A 178 -11.56 3.65 3.59
N SER A 179 -10.89 4.35 4.51
CA SER A 179 -11.58 5.10 5.58
C SER A 179 -12.23 6.39 5.08
N GLU A 180 -13.33 6.81 5.72
CA GLU A 180 -14.22 7.89 5.28
C GLU A 180 -13.55 9.21 4.89
N GLY A 181 -12.39 9.54 5.47
CA GLY A 181 -11.64 10.76 5.18
C GLY A 181 -11.37 10.95 3.69
N ARG A 182 -11.30 9.85 2.93
CA ARG A 182 -10.88 9.79 1.52
C ARG A 182 -12.00 10.02 0.51
N ALA A 183 -13.22 9.64 0.86
CA ALA A 183 -14.39 9.85 -0.01
C ALA A 183 -15.05 11.22 0.19
N ARG A 184 -14.68 11.96 1.25
CA ARG A 184 -15.26 13.28 1.56
C ARG A 184 -15.06 14.31 0.47
N VAL A 185 -13.89 14.38 -0.17
CA VAL A 185 -13.61 15.39 -1.20
C VAL A 185 -14.43 15.12 -2.48
N PRO A 186 -14.39 13.93 -3.09
CA PRO A 186 -15.22 13.64 -4.27
C PRO A 186 -16.72 13.78 -4.01
N TYR A 187 -17.18 13.37 -2.82
CA TYR A 187 -18.59 13.49 -2.45
C TYR A 187 -19.04 14.96 -2.38
N ARG A 188 -18.23 15.84 -1.78
CA ARG A 188 -18.50 17.30 -1.77
C ARG A 188 -18.44 17.91 -3.16
N MET A 189 -17.63 17.36 -4.07
CA MET A 189 -17.58 17.76 -5.48
C MET A 189 -18.78 17.25 -6.29
N GLY A 190 -19.73 16.54 -5.66
CA GLY A 190 -21.00 16.13 -6.26
C GLY A 190 -21.07 14.65 -6.67
N LYS A 191 -20.02 13.86 -6.44
CA LYS A 191 -20.03 12.41 -6.73
C LYS A 191 -20.95 11.67 -5.75
N ARG A 192 -21.96 11.00 -6.29
CA ARG A 192 -22.97 10.24 -5.53
C ARG A 192 -23.14 8.82 -6.07
N ASP A 193 -22.04 8.13 -6.31
CA ASP A 193 -22.05 6.73 -6.70
C ASP A 193 -21.89 5.79 -5.50
N MET A 194 -22.08 4.49 -5.73
CA MET A 194 -21.99 3.47 -4.69
C MET A 194 -20.59 3.42 -4.05
N HIS A 195 -19.53 3.72 -4.82
CA HIS A 195 -18.16 3.81 -4.29
C HIS A 195 -18.01 4.93 -3.25
N ALA A 196 -18.52 6.14 -3.54
CA ALA A 196 -18.43 7.26 -2.61
C ALA A 196 -19.26 7.01 -1.34
N VAL A 197 -20.49 6.49 -1.48
CA VAL A 197 -21.39 6.22 -0.34
C VAL A 197 -20.86 5.09 0.56
N SER A 198 -20.36 4.01 -0.02
CA SER A 198 -19.80 2.88 0.74
C SER A 198 -18.53 3.27 1.50
N ALA A 199 -17.61 4.02 0.87
CA ALA A 199 -16.41 4.50 1.55
C ALA A 199 -16.73 5.47 2.71
N LEU A 200 -17.76 6.31 2.58
CA LEU A 200 -18.24 7.15 3.69
C LEU A 200 -18.81 6.35 4.87
N SER A 201 -19.18 5.09 4.65
CA SER A 201 -19.70 4.22 5.70
C SER A 201 -18.60 3.63 6.57
N ILE A 202 -17.32 3.67 6.14
CA ILE A 202 -16.18 3.09 6.86
C ILE A 202 -15.55 4.14 7.77
N ARG A 203 -15.54 3.88 9.08
CA ARG A 203 -14.97 4.76 10.10
C ARG A 203 -13.47 4.61 10.23
N ARG A 204 -13.00 3.37 10.34
CA ARG A 204 -11.56 3.05 10.48
C ARG A 204 -11.29 1.59 10.15
N VAL A 205 -10.02 1.32 9.87
CA VAL A 205 -9.48 -0.02 9.70
C VAL A 205 -8.41 -0.26 10.76
N GLU A 206 -8.48 -1.41 11.42
CA GLU A 206 -7.49 -1.85 12.40
C GLU A 206 -6.81 -3.15 11.97
N LEU A 207 -5.50 -3.21 12.23
CA LEU A 207 -4.65 -4.37 12.02
C LEU A 207 -4.31 -5.00 13.37
N GLY A 208 -4.38 -6.31 13.44
CA GLY A 208 -4.07 -7.05 14.66
C GLY A 208 -3.67 -8.48 14.39
N ARG A 209 -3.21 -9.17 15.43
CA ARG A 209 -2.94 -10.61 15.34
C ARG A 209 -4.26 -11.37 15.18
N GLY A 210 -4.32 -12.25 14.19
CA GLY A 210 -5.48 -13.12 14.01
C GLY A 210 -5.46 -14.35 14.90
N SER A 211 -6.63 -14.99 15.00
CA SER A 211 -6.80 -16.23 15.77
C SER A 211 -6.50 -17.47 14.93
N GLU A 212 -6.86 -17.45 13.65
CA GLU A 212 -6.63 -18.58 12.73
C GLU A 212 -5.54 -18.26 11.71
N ARG A 213 -5.45 -17.01 11.28
CA ARG A 213 -4.44 -16.53 10.32
C ARG A 213 -3.54 -15.46 10.98
N PRO A 214 -2.30 -15.25 10.50
CA PRO A 214 -1.37 -14.30 11.12
C PRO A 214 -1.92 -12.88 11.26
N ILE A 215 -2.64 -12.40 10.24
CA ILE A 215 -3.18 -11.04 10.18
C ILE A 215 -4.69 -11.07 10.35
N ARG A 216 -5.19 -10.28 11.29
CA ARG A 216 -6.59 -9.86 11.38
C ARG A 216 -6.75 -8.43 10.92
N ILE A 217 -7.69 -8.23 10.02
CA ILE A 217 -8.15 -6.91 9.57
C ILE A 217 -9.55 -6.71 10.11
N THR A 218 -9.75 -5.66 10.92
CA THR A 218 -11.08 -5.28 11.42
C THR A 218 -11.51 -3.98 10.76
N VAL A 219 -12.61 -4.02 10.01
CA VAL A 219 -13.20 -2.85 9.37
C VAL A 219 -14.41 -2.38 10.17
N TYR A 220 -14.31 -1.18 10.72
CA TYR A 220 -15.39 -0.54 11.47
C TYR A 220 -16.22 0.31 10.51
N MET A 221 -17.53 0.05 10.44
CA MET A 221 -18.44 0.77 9.56
C MET A 221 -19.77 1.08 10.26
N ASP A 222 -20.39 2.21 9.93
CA ASP A 222 -21.70 2.57 10.49
C ASP A 222 -22.82 1.73 9.90
N GLU A 223 -22.73 1.47 8.60
CA GLU A 223 -23.75 0.82 7.79
C GLU A 223 -23.10 -0.24 6.88
N LEU A 224 -23.87 -1.29 6.57
CA LEU A 224 -23.39 -2.40 5.75
C LEU A 224 -23.09 -2.01 4.28
N ALA A 225 -23.44 -0.79 3.86
CA ALA A 225 -22.99 -0.25 2.59
C ALA A 225 -21.46 -0.26 2.46
N GLY A 226 -20.72 -0.19 3.58
CA GLY A 226 -19.25 -0.30 3.60
C GLY A 226 -18.71 -1.64 3.10
N LEU A 227 -19.52 -2.71 3.09
CA LEU A 227 -19.13 -4.02 2.54
C LEU A 227 -18.73 -3.95 1.08
N PHE A 228 -19.29 -3.01 0.32
CA PHE A 228 -18.94 -2.83 -1.08
C PHE A 228 -17.45 -2.49 -1.27
N GLN A 229 -16.81 -1.78 -0.33
CA GLN A 229 -15.36 -1.57 -0.38
C GLN A 229 -14.59 -2.87 -0.12
N LEU A 230 -15.11 -3.73 0.76
CA LEU A 230 -14.49 -5.04 0.99
C LEU A 230 -14.63 -5.91 -0.26
N GLU A 231 -15.79 -5.93 -0.90
CA GLU A 231 -16.10 -6.76 -2.06
C GLU A 231 -15.38 -6.30 -3.33
N GLU A 232 -15.40 -4.99 -3.63
CA GLU A 232 -14.90 -4.45 -4.89
C GLU A 232 -13.46 -3.96 -4.85
N VAL A 233 -12.92 -3.62 -3.67
CA VAL A 233 -11.56 -3.07 -3.54
C VAL A 233 -10.62 -4.07 -2.87
N LEU A 234 -10.94 -4.49 -1.65
CA LEU A 234 -10.01 -5.29 -0.85
C LEU A 234 -9.98 -6.77 -1.26
N SER A 235 -11.12 -7.41 -1.48
CA SER A 235 -11.20 -8.84 -1.82
C SER A 235 -10.45 -9.18 -3.11
N PRO A 236 -10.59 -8.43 -4.22
CA PRO A 236 -9.83 -8.68 -5.44
C PRO A 236 -8.33 -8.57 -5.23
N LYS A 237 -7.89 -7.55 -4.47
CA LYS A 237 -6.48 -7.35 -4.12
C LYS A 237 -5.94 -8.51 -3.27
N ILE A 238 -6.71 -9.02 -2.31
CA ILE A 238 -6.29 -10.18 -1.51
C ILE A 238 -6.13 -11.41 -2.41
N ARG A 239 -7.09 -11.70 -3.29
CA ARG A 239 -7.04 -12.88 -4.19
C ARG A 239 -5.81 -12.91 -5.09
N THR A 240 -5.30 -11.76 -5.52
CA THR A 240 -4.13 -11.66 -6.41
C THR A 240 -2.83 -11.27 -5.70
N SER A 241 -2.84 -11.22 -4.36
CA SER A 241 -1.68 -10.84 -3.53
C SER A 241 -0.77 -12.00 -3.09
N GLY A 242 -1.27 -13.24 -3.16
CA GLY A 242 -0.64 -14.37 -2.49
C GLY A 242 -0.78 -14.36 -0.96
N LEU A 243 -1.53 -13.41 -0.38
CA LEU A 243 -1.74 -13.28 1.06
C LEU A 243 -3.06 -13.84 1.59
N GLU A 244 -3.87 -14.46 0.73
CA GLU A 244 -5.20 -14.94 1.08
C GLU A 244 -5.20 -15.86 2.32
N ASN A 245 -4.26 -16.79 2.40
CA ASN A 245 -4.14 -17.71 3.52
C ASN A 245 -3.56 -17.09 4.80
N TYR A 246 -3.08 -15.84 4.73
CA TYR A 246 -2.51 -15.14 5.88
C TYR A 246 -3.45 -14.10 6.52
N ILE A 247 -4.60 -13.83 5.90
CA ILE A 247 -5.50 -12.74 6.31
C ILE A 247 -6.88 -13.27 6.72
N GLU A 248 -7.35 -12.91 7.91
CA GLU A 248 -8.76 -13.01 8.32
C GLU A 248 -9.38 -11.60 8.43
N ILE A 249 -10.63 -11.44 7.95
CA ILE A 249 -11.32 -10.15 7.94
C ILE A 249 -12.53 -10.21 8.87
N TYR A 250 -12.71 -9.15 9.66
CA TYR A 250 -13.89 -8.90 10.48
C TYR A 250 -14.52 -7.58 10.11
N VAL A 251 -15.84 -7.56 10.11
CA VAL A 251 -16.65 -6.34 9.97
C VAL A 251 -17.33 -6.08 11.30
N GLU A 252 -17.23 -4.84 11.76
CA GLU A 252 -17.85 -4.38 13.00
C GLU A 252 -18.74 -3.17 12.72
N THR A 253 -20.00 -3.29 13.12
CA THR A 253 -21.02 -2.24 13.07
C THR A 253 -21.58 -1.98 14.46
N PRO A 254 -22.34 -0.90 14.69
CA PRO A 254 -23.03 -0.70 15.97
C PRO A 254 -23.98 -1.83 16.36
N ARG A 255 -24.41 -2.66 15.41
CA ARG A 255 -25.40 -3.74 15.62
C ARG A 255 -24.77 -5.12 15.76
N GLU A 256 -23.68 -5.38 15.04
CA GLU A 256 -23.07 -6.71 14.97
C GLU A 256 -21.58 -6.67 14.64
N ARG A 257 -20.89 -7.73 15.09
CA ARG A 257 -19.56 -8.09 14.63
C ARG A 257 -19.64 -9.45 13.93
N ARG A 258 -19.10 -9.54 12.73
CA ARG A 258 -19.08 -10.79 11.96
C ARG A 258 -17.76 -11.00 11.23
N ARG A 259 -17.40 -12.26 11.04
CA ARG A 259 -16.29 -12.64 10.16
C ARG A 259 -16.74 -12.44 8.71
N TYR A 260 -15.91 -11.80 7.91
CA TYR A 260 -16.09 -11.67 6.48
C TYR A 260 -15.16 -12.65 5.77
N MET A 261 -15.73 -13.50 4.93
CA MET A 261 -14.97 -14.40 4.06
C MET A 261 -14.99 -13.80 2.65
N PRO A 262 -13.85 -13.35 2.11
CA PRO A 262 -13.77 -12.96 0.71
C PRO A 262 -14.19 -14.17 -0.14
N LYS A 263 -15.21 -13.99 -0.98
CA LYS A 263 -15.65 -14.98 -1.97
C LYS A 263 -14.82 -14.88 -3.25
#